data_AF-A0A8T4GXJ3-F1
#
_entry.id   AF-A0A8T4GXJ3-F1
#
_cell.length_a   1.000
_cell.length_b   1.000
_cell.length_c   1.000
_cell.angle_alpha   90.00
_cell.angle_beta   90.00
_cell.angle_gamma   90.00
#
_symmetry.space_group_name_H-M   'P 1'
#
loop_
_entity.id
_entity.type
_entity.pdbx_description
1 polymer ?
#
loop_
_entity_poly.entity_id
_entity_poly.type
_entity_poly.pdbx_seq_one_letter_code
_entity_poly.pdbx_strand_id
1 'polypeptide(L)'
;MSIDSEGNPGRTPSITLTENPDGNWTARNLVEEVSAQGETREEALDNLDDVVAAVRGGGGRKPTEEELQELGIDPEENVSGGELPDVLK
;
A
#
# COMPACT_ATOMS: atom_id res chain seq x y z
N MET A 1 20.64 28.29 -20.96
CA MET A 1 19.44 27.85 -20.23
C MET A 1 19.26 26.38 -20.53
N SER A 2 19.84 25.51 -19.71
CA SER A 2 19.46 24.10 -19.64
C SER A 2 19.15 23.89 -18.17
N ILE A 3 17.89 23.58 -17.88
CA ILE A 3 17.50 23.19 -16.54
C ILE A 3 18.01 21.78 -16.35
N ASP A 4 19.02 21.63 -15.50
CA ASP A 4 19.45 20.34 -15.00
C ASP A 4 18.29 19.76 -14.20
N SER A 5 17.60 18.77 -14.78
CA SER A 5 16.67 17.92 -14.03
C SER A 5 17.50 17.05 -13.09
N GLU A 6 17.93 17.63 -11.98
CA GLU A 6 18.44 16.90 -10.82
C GLU A 6 17.29 16.07 -10.24
N GLY A 7 17.10 14.87 -10.79
CA GLY A 7 16.45 13.80 -10.06
C GLY A 7 17.23 13.60 -8.76
N ASN A 8 16.59 13.86 -7.62
CA ASN A 8 17.17 13.73 -6.29
C ASN A 8 18.03 12.45 -6.18
N PRO A 9 19.37 12.54 -6.11
CA PRO A 9 20.26 11.37 -6.12
C PRO A 9 20.21 10.56 -4.80
N GLY A 10 19.29 10.86 -3.89
CA GLY A 10 19.29 10.36 -2.52
C GLY A 10 18.57 9.04 -2.26
N ARG A 11 17.72 8.52 -3.15
CA ARG A 11 17.00 7.24 -2.91
C ARG A 11 16.72 6.49 -4.21
N THR A 12 17.68 5.70 -4.68
CA THR A 12 17.34 4.63 -5.62
C THR A 12 16.37 3.68 -4.91
N PRO A 13 15.14 3.48 -5.42
CA PRO A 13 14.21 2.55 -4.79
C PRO A 13 14.84 1.15 -4.74
N SER A 14 14.88 0.59 -3.54
CA SER A 14 15.39 -0.75 -3.27
C SER A 14 14.24 -1.60 -2.77
N ILE A 15 14.16 -2.82 -3.32
CA ILE A 15 13.17 -3.81 -2.94
C ILE A 15 13.90 -4.99 -2.30
N THR A 16 13.43 -5.42 -1.13
CA THR A 16 13.82 -6.69 -0.52
C THR A 16 12.73 -7.71 -0.76
N LEU A 17 13.13 -8.93 -1.10
CA LEU A 17 12.22 -10.05 -1.29
C LEU A 17 12.59 -11.15 -0.30
N THR A 18 11.60 -11.68 0.41
CA THR A 18 11.77 -12.72 1.43
C THR A 18 10.82 -13.88 1.15
N GLU A 19 11.36 -15.09 1.09
CA GLU A 19 10.58 -16.33 1.13
C GLU A 19 10.26 -16.64 2.61
N ASN A 20 8.98 -16.75 2.90
CA ASN A 20 8.49 -16.96 4.26
C ASN A 20 8.45 -18.46 4.61
N PRO A 21 8.43 -18.81 5.92
CA PRO A 21 8.37 -20.21 6.34
C PRO A 21 7.12 -20.98 5.88
N ASP A 22 6.05 -20.27 5.54
CA ASP A 22 4.78 -20.82 5.02
C ASP A 22 4.80 -21.04 3.49
N GLY A 23 5.90 -20.69 2.81
CA GLY A 23 6.06 -20.81 1.36
C GLY A 23 5.59 -19.58 0.57
N ASN A 24 4.99 -18.58 1.23
CA ASN A 24 4.62 -17.32 0.59
C ASN A 24 5.83 -16.41 0.42
N TRP A 25 5.67 -15.39 -0.43
CA TRP A 25 6.67 -14.37 -0.67
C TRP A 25 6.22 -13.03 -0.11
N THR A 26 7.18 -12.25 0.42
CA THR A 26 6.98 -10.87 0.83
C THR A 26 7.96 -9.96 0.13
N ALA A 27 7.44 -9.01 -0.64
CA ALA A 27 8.21 -7.95 -1.27
C ALA A 27 8.03 -6.65 -0.47
N ARG A 28 9.12 -5.93 -0.22
CA ARG A 28 9.12 -4.68 0.55
C ARG A 28 9.88 -3.59 -0.19
N ASN A 29 9.24 -2.44 -0.39
CA ASN A 29 9.87 -1.23 -0.90
C ASN A 29 10.45 -0.43 0.28
N LEU A 30 11.77 -0.18 0.27
CA LEU A 30 12.44 0.51 1.38
C LEU A 30 12.28 2.03 1.36
N VAL A 31 11.86 2.61 0.23
CA VAL A 31 11.68 4.06 0.09
C VAL A 31 10.28 4.49 0.50
N GLU A 32 9.26 3.75 0.04
CA GLU A 32 7.85 4.00 0.39
C GLU A 32 7.46 3.28 1.70
N GLU A 33 8.35 2.47 2.26
CA GLU A 33 8.18 1.70 3.50
C GLU A 33 6.95 0.78 3.52
N VAL A 34 6.48 0.35 2.34
CA VAL A 34 5.36 -0.58 2.16
C VAL A 34 5.82 -1.98 1.79
N SER A 35 4.98 -2.95 2.12
CA SER A 35 5.16 -4.36 1.76
C SER A 35 3.90 -4.92 1.13
N ALA A 36 4.07 -5.90 0.25
CA ALA A 36 3.00 -6.74 -0.28
C ALA A 36 3.43 -8.21 -0.25
N GLN A 37 2.44 -9.10 -0.29
CA GLN A 37 2.65 -10.55 -0.24
C GLN A 37 2.01 -11.22 -1.46
N GLY A 38 2.49 -12.43 -1.78
CA GLY A 38 1.93 -13.28 -2.83
C GLY A 38 2.33 -14.73 -2.62
N GLU A 39 1.59 -15.68 -3.19
CA GLU A 39 1.92 -17.10 -3.17
C GLU A 39 3.19 -17.39 -3.98
N THR A 40 3.47 -16.55 -4.98
CA THR A 40 4.67 -16.60 -5.79
C THR A 40 5.52 -15.34 -5.65
N ARG A 41 6.80 -15.46 -6.02
CA ARG A 41 7.74 -14.33 -6.10
C ARG A 41 7.22 -13.22 -7.02
N GLU A 42 6.66 -13.60 -8.17
CA GLU A 42 6.15 -12.66 -9.18
C GLU A 42 4.91 -11.95 -8.67
N GLU A 43 3.96 -12.68 -8.11
CA GLU A 43 2.76 -12.12 -7.51
C GLU A 43 3.07 -11.14 -6.37
N ALA A 44 4.04 -11.44 -5.50
CA ALA A 44 4.44 -10.52 -4.44
C ALA A 44 5.01 -9.20 -4.99
N LEU A 45 5.69 -9.23 -6.14
CA LEU A 45 6.22 -8.04 -6.80
C LEU A 45 5.11 -7.26 -7.52
N ASP A 46 4.22 -7.94 -8.24
CA ASP A 46 3.08 -7.31 -8.92
C ASP A 46 2.18 -6.59 -7.90
N ASN A 47 1.86 -7.27 -6.79
CA ASN A 47 1.09 -6.66 -5.69
C ASN A 47 1.83 -5.47 -5.06
N LEU A 48 3.17 -5.52 -4.96
CA LEU A 48 3.94 -4.41 -4.42
C LEU A 48 3.89 -3.17 -5.34
N ASP A 49 3.94 -3.37 -6.65
CA ASP A 49 3.85 -2.27 -7.62
C ASP A 49 2.49 -1.55 -7.54
N ASP A 50 1.40 -2.31 -7.37
CA ASP A 50 0.06 -1.74 -7.15
C ASP A 50 -0.02 -0.92 -5.86
N VAL A 51 0.54 -1.43 -4.75
CA VAL A 51 0.56 -0.72 -3.46
C VAL A 51 1.41 0.55 -3.56
N VAL A 52 2.57 0.49 -4.21
CA VAL A 52 3.43 1.67 -4.43
C VAL A 52 2.72 2.71 -5.29
N ALA A 53 2.01 2.28 -6.34
CA ALA A 53 1.21 3.17 -7.16
C ALA A 53 0.10 3.84 -6.32
N ALA A 54 -0.59 3.09 -5.47
CA ALA A 54 -1.64 3.61 -4.59
C ALA A 54 -1.10 4.65 -3.59
N VAL A 55 0.03 4.37 -2.93
CA VAL A 55 0.67 5.32 -1.99
C VAL A 55 1.04 6.63 -2.68
N ARG A 56 1.54 6.54 -3.92
CA ARG A 56 1.89 7.72 -4.73
C ARG A 56 0.68 8.45 -5.32
N GLY A 57 -0.54 7.97 -5.05
CA GLY A 57 -1.78 8.52 -5.57
C GLY A 57 -2.03 8.19 -7.05
N GLY A 58 -1.26 7.28 -7.63
CA GLY A 58 -1.41 6.80 -9.01
C GLY A 58 -2.24 5.51 -9.15
N GLY A 59 -2.65 4.90 -8.03
CA GLY A 59 -3.37 3.63 -7.98
C GLY A 59 -4.53 3.63 -6.99
N GLY A 60 -5.43 2.66 -7.15
CA GLY A 60 -6.62 2.52 -6.32
C GLY A 60 -7.67 3.61 -6.52
N ARG A 61 -8.81 3.46 -5.85
CA ARG A 61 -9.83 4.50 -5.69
C ARG A 61 -10.51 4.36 -4.33
N LYS A 62 -11.14 5.44 -3.88
CA LYS A 62 -12.05 5.36 -2.73
C LYS A 62 -13.22 4.41 -3.08
N PRO A 63 -13.62 3.49 -2.17
CA PRO A 63 -14.86 2.75 -2.31
C PRO A 63 -16.06 3.70 -2.42
N THR A 64 -17.10 3.30 -3.16
CA THR A 64 -18.37 4.05 -3.18
C THR A 64 -19.21 3.73 -1.95
N GLU A 65 -20.21 4.55 -1.68
CA GLU A 65 -21.14 4.33 -0.57
C GLU A 65 -21.92 3.03 -0.77
N GLU A 66 -22.32 2.70 -2.00
CA GLU A 66 -23.02 1.46 -2.33
C GLU A 66 -22.15 0.23 -2.04
N GLU A 67 -20.87 0.26 -2.44
CA GLU A 67 -19.93 -0.85 -2.18
C GLU A 67 -19.71 -1.08 -0.69
N LEU A 68 -19.68 -0.01 0.10
CA LEU A 68 -19.59 -0.11 1.56
C LEU A 68 -20.88 -0.72 2.14
N GLN A 69 -22.05 -0.25 1.70
CA GLN A 69 -23.35 -0.75 2.17
C GLN A 69 -23.57 -2.23 1.81
N GLU A 70 -23.14 -2.68 0.64
CA GLU A 70 -23.18 -4.09 0.23
C GLU A 70 -22.37 -5.01 1.16
N LEU A 71 -21.28 -4.48 1.74
CA LEU A 71 -20.47 -5.17 2.74
C LEU A 71 -21.00 -5.02 4.17
N GLY A 72 -22.16 -4.37 4.36
CA GLY A 72 -22.75 -4.09 5.67
C GLY A 72 -22.03 -2.99 6.46
N ILE A 73 -21.24 -2.16 5.79
CA ILE A 73 -20.53 -1.03 6.37
C ILE A 73 -21.35 0.24 6.15
N ASP A 74 -21.75 0.90 7.23
CA ASP A 74 -22.42 2.20 7.17
C ASP A 74 -21.39 3.31 6.84
N PRO A 75 -21.52 4.02 5.70
CA PRO A 75 -20.59 5.09 5.34
C PRO A 75 -20.55 6.26 6.34
N GLU A 76 -21.64 6.55 7.05
CA GLU A 76 -21.70 7.66 8.01
C GLU A 76 -20.96 7.33 9.31
N GLU A 77 -20.97 6.06 9.72
CA GLU A 77 -20.27 5.56 10.91
C GLU A 77 -18.81 5.16 10.60
N ASN A 78 -18.44 4.98 9.32
CA ASN A 78 -17.09 4.63 8.89
C ASN A 78 -16.20 5.86 8.61
N VAL A 79 -16.16 6.78 9.57
CA VAL A 79 -15.37 8.01 9.52
C VAL A 79 -14.15 7.94 10.45
N SER A 80 -12.99 8.35 9.94
CA SER A 80 -11.75 8.43 10.72
C SER A 80 -11.80 9.56 11.75
N GLY A 81 -11.19 9.36 12.92
CA GLY A 81 -11.08 10.40 13.97
C GLY A 81 -12.23 10.42 14.99
N GLY A 82 -13.10 9.42 14.98
CA GLY A 82 -14.08 9.19 16.03
C GLY A 82 -13.47 8.78 17.37
N GLU A 83 -14.31 8.57 18.37
CA GLU A 83 -13.88 8.07 19.68
C GLU A 83 -13.37 6.62 19.56
N LEU A 84 -12.13 6.38 20.00
CA LEU A 84 -11.60 5.01 20.05
C LEU A 84 -12.40 4.17 21.06
N PRO A 85 -12.61 2.87 20.80
CA PRO A 85 -13.23 1.99 21.78
C PRO A 85 -12.38 1.94 23.06
N ASP A 86 -13.01 1.77 24.23
CA ASP A 86 -12.33 1.84 25.54
C ASP A 86 -11.13 0.88 25.68
N VAL A 87 -11.12 -0.22 24.93
CA VAL A 87 -10.02 -1.20 24.90
C VAL A 87 -8.76 -0.69 24.19
N LEU A 88 -8.86 0.40 23.42
CA LEU A 88 -7.77 1.04 22.69
C LEU A 88 -7.43 2.44 23.25
N LYS A 89 -8.01 2.83 24.40
CA LYS A 89 -7.67 4.07 25.12
C LYS A 89 -6.50 3.88 26.07
#